data_AF-A0A3A5UWM8-F1
#
_entry.id   AF-A0A3A5UWM8-F1
#
_cell.length_a   1.000
_cell.length_b   1.000
_cell.length_c   1.000
_cell.angle_alpha   90.00
_cell.angle_beta   90.00
_cell.angle_gamma   90.00
#
_symmetry.space_group_name_H-M   'P 1'
#
loop_
_entity.id
_entity.type
_entity.pdbx_description
1 polymer ?
#
loop_
_entity_poly.entity_id
_entity_poly.type
_entity_poly.pdbx_seq_one_letter_code
_entity_poly.pdbx_strand_id
1 'polypeptide(L)'
;MDIESRLQQVATVINQIDDPKVPRNIRRQAKEACEQWLLNKSKKLDVRIAMAQSKLEELYEDPNIPPEFGTLILMINTELEKILTEVL
;
A
#
# COMPACT_ATOMS: atom_id res chain seq x y z
N MET A 1 2.41 16.95 -10.12
CA MET A 1 2.08 16.47 -8.75
C MET A 1 3.41 16.17 -8.08
N ASP A 2 3.60 16.63 -6.85
CA ASP A 2 4.76 16.22 -6.06
C ASP A 2 4.62 14.75 -5.64
N ILE A 3 5.76 14.10 -5.35
CA ILE A 3 5.81 12.68 -4.99
C ILE A 3 5.02 12.43 -3.70
N GLU A 4 5.11 13.31 -2.71
CA GLU A 4 4.41 13.14 -1.43
C GLU A 4 2.88 13.19 -1.61
N SER A 5 2.37 14.04 -2.50
CA SER A 5 0.95 14.05 -2.87
C SER A 5 0.52 12.74 -3.53
N ARG A 6 1.37 12.12 -4.37
CA ARG A 6 1.08 10.80 -4.94
C ARG A 6 1.08 9.71 -3.87
N LEU A 7 2.02 9.74 -2.92
CA LEU A 7 2.03 8.81 -1.79
C LEU A 7 0.77 8.97 -0.91
N GLN A 8 0.29 10.20 -0.72
CA GLN A 8 -0.98 10.47 -0.03
C GLN A 8 -2.20 9.92 -0.80
N GLN A 9 -2.20 10.02 -2.13
CA GLN A 9 -3.23 9.39 -2.95
C GLN A 9 -3.21 7.87 -2.79
N VAL A 10 -2.03 7.26 -2.87
CA VAL A 10 -1.87 5.81 -2.64
C VAL A 10 -2.33 5.42 -1.24
N ALA A 11 -1.98 6.18 -0.20
CA ALA A 11 -2.43 5.97 1.17
C ALA A 11 -3.96 6.01 1.29
N THR A 12 -4.61 6.93 0.57
CA THR A 12 -6.07 7.03 0.52
C THR A 12 -6.69 5.79 -0.13
N VAL A 13 -6.06 5.26 -1.18
CA VAL A 13 -6.50 4.02 -1.83
C VAL A 13 -6.29 2.81 -0.91
N ILE A 14 -5.15 2.70 -0.21
CA ILE A 14 -4.92 1.64 0.78
C ILE A 14 -5.99 1.66 1.87
N ASN A 15 -6.42 2.84 2.32
CA ASN A 15 -7.48 2.97 3.33
C ASN A 15 -8.84 2.46 2.85
N GLN A 16 -9.08 2.27 1.54
CA GLN A 16 -10.29 1.62 1.04
C GLN A 16 -10.35 0.13 1.43
N ILE A 17 -9.21 -0.49 1.77
CA ILE A 17 -9.15 -1.86 2.29
C ILE A 17 -9.77 -1.96 3.68
N ASP A 18 -9.99 -0.84 4.40
CA ASP A 18 -10.75 -0.81 5.66
C ASP A 18 -12.27 -0.95 5.44
N ASP A 19 -12.68 -2.02 4.76
CA ASP A 19 -14.09 -2.33 4.44
C ASP A 19 -14.63 -3.48 5.31
N PRO A 20 -15.89 -3.44 5.77
CA PRO A 20 -16.50 -4.53 6.55
C PRO A 20 -16.41 -5.92 5.91
N LYS A 21 -16.34 -6.02 4.58
CA LYS A 21 -16.17 -7.28 3.83
C LYS A 21 -14.77 -7.88 3.96
N VAL A 22 -13.77 -7.08 4.29
CA VAL A 22 -12.38 -7.52 4.41
C VAL A 22 -12.13 -8.05 5.82
N PRO A 23 -11.53 -9.22 6.01
CA PRO A 23 -11.13 -9.74 7.32
C PRO A 23 -10.30 -8.76 8.17
N ARG A 24 -10.52 -8.75 9.49
CA ARG A 24 -9.90 -7.79 10.42
C ARG A 24 -8.36 -7.82 10.39
N ASN A 25 -7.77 -9.00 10.15
CA ASN A 25 -6.32 -9.16 10.01
C ASN A 25 -5.80 -8.38 8.79
N ILE A 26 -6.46 -8.48 7.64
CA ILE A 26 -6.08 -7.81 6.40
C ILE A 26 -6.22 -6.29 6.57
N ARG A 27 -7.34 -5.81 7.13
CA ARG A 27 -7.53 -4.36 7.38
C ARG A 27 -6.45 -3.77 8.27
N ARG A 28 -6.09 -4.48 9.36
CA ARG A 28 -5.02 -4.06 10.26
C ARG A 28 -3.68 -3.99 9.53
N GLN A 29 -3.35 -5.02 8.76
CA GLN A 29 -2.07 -5.10 8.04
C GLN A 29 -1.96 -4.04 6.93
N ALA A 30 -3.05 -3.78 6.19
CA ALA A 30 -3.09 -2.71 5.20
C ALA A 30 -2.85 -1.33 5.83
N LYS A 31 -3.48 -1.07 6.99
CA LYS A 31 -3.26 0.15 7.76
C LYS A 31 -1.83 0.27 8.26
N GLU A 32 -1.24 -0.82 8.76
CA GLU A 32 0.16 -0.85 9.19
C GLU A 32 1.13 -0.60 8.04
N ALA A 33 0.88 -1.18 6.85
CA ALA A 33 1.66 -0.91 5.64
C ALA A 33 1.66 0.59 5.29
N CYS A 34 0.50 1.23 5.42
CA CYS A 34 0.35 2.66 5.15
C CYS A 34 1.04 3.54 6.23
N GLU A 35 0.71 3.35 7.49
CA GLU A 35 1.16 4.24 8.59
C GLU A 35 2.63 4.02 8.96
N GLN A 36 3.10 2.77 9.01
CA GLN A 36 4.45 2.46 9.47
C GLN A 36 5.50 2.59 8.37
N TRP A 37 5.11 2.42 7.10
CA TRP A 37 6.02 2.41 5.97
C TRP A 37 5.72 3.54 4.99
N LEU A 38 4.56 3.51 4.32
CA LEU A 38 4.30 4.44 3.22
C LEU A 38 4.35 5.91 3.65
N LEU A 39 3.72 6.26 4.78
CA LEU A 39 3.66 7.64 5.30
C LEU A 39 4.81 8.00 6.25
N ASN A 40 5.76 7.09 6.46
CA ASN A 40 6.82 7.28 7.44
C ASN A 40 7.97 8.14 6.89
N LYS A 41 7.88 9.45 7.09
CA LYS A 41 8.88 10.44 6.66
C LYS A 41 10.24 10.31 7.34
N SER A 42 10.40 9.47 8.37
CA SER A 42 11.69 9.22 9.00
C SER A 42 12.59 8.27 8.19
N LYS A 43 12.02 7.61 7.17
CA LYS A 43 12.72 6.66 6.31
C LYS A 43 12.89 7.25 4.90
N LYS A 44 13.90 6.76 4.18
CA LYS A 44 14.09 7.11 2.77
C LYS A 44 12.93 6.59 1.92
N LEU A 45 12.64 7.29 0.83
CA LEU A 45 11.49 7.02 -0.03
C LEU A 45 11.50 5.60 -0.63
N ASP A 46 12.64 5.18 -1.16
CA ASP A 46 12.89 3.83 -1.66
C ASP A 46 12.55 2.74 -0.62
N VAL A 47 13.03 2.91 0.61
CA VAL A 47 12.74 1.99 1.72
C VAL A 47 11.26 2.01 2.10
N ARG A 48 10.61 3.18 2.12
CA ARG A 48 9.17 3.31 2.40
C ARG A 48 8.35 2.54 1.36
N ILE A 49 8.67 2.72 0.08
CA ILE A 49 7.97 2.07 -1.03
C ILE A 49 8.18 0.56 -1.01
N ALA A 50 9.44 0.10 -0.95
CA ALA A 50 9.75 -1.32 -0.98
C ALA A 50 9.11 -2.09 0.20
N MET A 51 9.12 -1.50 1.40
CA MET A 51 8.49 -2.12 2.57
C MET A 51 6.96 -2.11 2.50
N ALA A 52 6.36 -1.05 1.95
CA ALA A 52 4.92 -1.01 1.73
C ALA A 52 4.48 -2.05 0.69
N GLN A 53 5.17 -2.15 -0.45
CA GLN A 53 4.91 -3.17 -1.49
C GLN A 53 5.03 -4.58 -0.91
N SER A 54 6.10 -4.88 -0.16
CA SER A 54 6.28 -6.18 0.48
C SER A 54 5.12 -6.54 1.42
N LYS A 55 4.63 -5.57 2.21
CA LYS A 55 3.50 -5.79 3.12
C LYS A 55 2.17 -5.96 2.38
N LEU A 56 2.00 -5.28 1.25
CA LEU A 56 0.81 -5.42 0.41
C LEU A 56 0.81 -6.76 -0.34
N GLU A 57 1.98 -7.27 -0.75
CA GLU A 57 2.10 -8.59 -1.37
C GLU A 57 1.70 -9.71 -0.39
N GLU A 58 2.13 -9.62 0.88
CA GLU A 58 1.66 -10.54 1.94
C GLU A 58 0.13 -10.57 2.08
N LEU A 59 -0.55 -9.44 1.81
CA LEU A 59 -2.02 -9.37 1.83
C LEU A 59 -2.65 -9.96 0.57
N TYR A 60 -2.00 -9.79 -0.58
CA TYR A 60 -2.44 -10.35 -1.85
C TYR A 60 -2.40 -11.88 -1.84
N GLU A 61 -1.41 -12.46 -1.16
CA GLU A 61 -1.27 -13.91 -0.97
C GLU A 61 -2.27 -14.50 0.06
N ASP A 62 -2.99 -13.67 0.83
CA ASP A 62 -3.98 -14.16 1.81
C ASP A 62 -5.21 -14.74 1.08
N PRO A 63 -5.54 -16.03 1.25
CA PRO A 63 -6.66 -16.66 0.55
C PRO A 63 -8.04 -16.10 0.94
N ASN A 64 -8.11 -15.33 2.03
CA ASN A 64 -9.35 -14.73 2.52
C ASN A 64 -9.58 -13.31 2.00
N ILE A 65 -8.67 -12.77 1.18
CA ILE A 65 -8.86 -11.44 0.60
C ILE A 65 -9.94 -11.48 -0.51
N PRO A 66 -10.92 -10.56 -0.49
CA PRO A 66 -11.88 -10.50 -1.59
C PRO A 66 -11.18 -10.05 -2.90
N PRO A 67 -11.56 -10.58 -4.08
CA PRO A 67 -10.88 -10.31 -5.34
C PRO A 67 -10.79 -8.83 -5.73
N GLU A 68 -11.78 -8.03 -5.34
CA GLU A 68 -11.80 -6.58 -5.56
C GLU A 68 -10.63 -5.88 -4.86
N PHE A 69 -10.27 -6.30 -3.64
CA PHE A 69 -9.13 -5.75 -2.90
C PHE A 69 -7.79 -6.30 -3.38
N GLY A 70 -7.76 -7.55 -3.85
CA GLY A 70 -6.56 -8.09 -4.51
C GLY A 70 -6.18 -7.28 -5.76
N THR A 71 -7.17 -6.88 -6.56
CA THR A 71 -6.96 -6.01 -7.73
C THR A 71 -6.49 -4.62 -7.31
N LEU A 72 -7.07 -4.08 -6.24
CA LEU A 72 -6.71 -2.78 -5.66
C LEU A 72 -5.26 -2.77 -5.16
N ILE A 73 -4.79 -3.86 -4.53
CA ILE A 73 -3.38 -4.04 -4.14
C ILE A 73 -2.45 -4.01 -5.36
N LEU A 74 -2.77 -4.73 -6.43
CA LEU A 74 -1.95 -4.71 -7.65
C LEU A 74 -1.87 -3.31 -8.28
N MET A 75 -2.98 -2.57 -8.28
CA MET A 75 -3.01 -1.18 -8.73
C MET A 75 -2.12 -0.28 -7.87
N ILE A 76 -2.16 -0.44 -6.53
CA ILE A 76 -1.27 0.28 -5.62
C ILE A 76 0.19 -0.06 -5.91
N ASN A 77 0.55 -1.34 -5.98
CA ASN A 77 1.92 -1.78 -6.23
C ASN A 77 2.47 -1.22 -7.54
N THR A 78 1.64 -1.18 -8.59
CA THR A 78 1.99 -0.58 -9.88
C THR A 78 2.26 0.93 -9.77
N GLU A 79 1.45 1.65 -8.99
CA GLU A 79 1.64 3.09 -8.80
C GLU A 79 2.87 3.40 -7.95
N LEU A 80 3.12 2.61 -6.91
CA LEU A 80 4.33 2.69 -6.08
C LEU A 80 5.60 2.42 -6.91
N GLU A 81 5.56 1.44 -7.81
CA GLU A 81 6.68 1.11 -8.70
C GLU A 81 7.02 2.27 -9.65
N LYS A 82 6.00 2.94 -10.21
CA LYS A 82 6.21 4.15 -11.03
C LYS A 82 6.88 5.26 -10.25
N ILE A 83 6.42 5.52 -9.02
CA ILE A 83 7.02 6.54 -8.15
C ILE A 83 8.48 6.18 -7.86
N LEU A 84 8.78 4.92 -7.58
CA LEU A 84 10.15 4.46 -7.32
C LEU A 84 11.06 4.65 -8.55
N THR A 85 10.57 4.28 -9.74
CA THR A 85 11.30 4.42 -11.00
C THR A 85 11.59 5.88 -11.37
N GLU A 86 10.73 6.81 -10.98
CA GLU A 86 10.95 8.25 -11.22
C GLU A 86 12.04 8.88 -10.32
N VAL A 87 12.40 8.20 -9.23
CA VAL A 87 13.35 8.68 -8.22
C VAL A 87 14.73 8.05 -8.39
N LEU A 88 14.81 6.91 -9.08
CA LEU A 88 16.05 6.21 -9.46
C LEU A 88 16.69 6.87 -10.69
#